data_AF-A0A1T3NPV0-F1
#
_entry.id   AF-A0A1T3NPV0-F1
#
_cell.length_a   1.000
_cell.length_b   1.000
_cell.length_c   1.000
_cell.angle_alpha   90.00
_cell.angle_beta   90.00
_cell.angle_gamma   90.00
#
_symmetry.space_group_name_H-M   'P 1'
#
loop_
_entity.id
_entity.type
_entity.pdbx_description
1 polymer ?
#
loop_
_entity_poly.entity_id
_entity_poly.type
_entity_poly.pdbx_seq_one_letter_code
_entity_poly.pdbx_strand_id
1 'polypeptide(L)'
;MAPVELRVFALFAAAAAAGQSVTIREVAGLAGPNGRTIGSRSAMSIAGDLVDSGLLALSPPLASVGLDAPIEVSVAGRSTTEGAGKPVLPRPMSPTMPELREPVAPGAVPEQARGARPVPEPRLSKEARRPREPKGARDGEQTGLRRFGVLTVPPGLPDALLAELSSIVEGFRAHQASGVADLTVVAELTKRKAAALAVWAEVPYPLGTGLVRAEAERARRAHETTLQQLAQQRGIPWESARPGAEPGGHWAVSGLGEPVRGALNYIGRTAPGTAPVARLLALVCLLRGVGTGVANLTGPDLRGVCGKEAESAVGELTASGWLSVDVEDLLATEEDPIGCGVPGAEGFTLGKLPRTRSSGWVARVIAHKKLRKQPARVRLAALGITSHCDAHGAARAELDFLAGLTASTPEEVVAAAEVLVAEGWLTEAHVEEGMLHARLGPDQLIFVEALRTNTPVQTLQAAAKAAAAAAAAETAEAESVPQEQPTPPAEPTT
;
A
#
# COMPACT_ATOMS: atom_id res chain seq x y z
N MET A 1 -9.07 -8.24 0.48
CA MET A 1 -9.08 -9.37 -0.48
C MET A 1 -10.53 -9.83 -0.60
N ALA A 2 -11.09 -9.91 -1.81
CA ALA A 2 -12.46 -10.40 -2.02
C ALA A 2 -12.59 -11.88 -1.58
N PRO A 3 -13.78 -12.40 -1.23
CA PRO A 3 -13.94 -13.79 -0.79
C PRO A 3 -13.37 -14.82 -1.77
N VAL A 4 -13.48 -14.54 -3.07
CA VAL A 4 -12.89 -15.37 -4.13
C VAL A 4 -11.37 -15.27 -4.16
N GLU A 5 -10.82 -14.06 -4.07
CA GLU A 5 -9.37 -13.84 -4.01
C GLU A 5 -8.77 -14.54 -2.78
N LEU A 6 -9.47 -14.52 -1.64
CA LEU A 6 -9.05 -15.18 -0.41
C LEU A 6 -9.00 -16.69 -0.56
N ARG A 7 -9.98 -17.30 -1.26
CA ARG A 7 -9.97 -18.74 -1.55
C ARG A 7 -8.85 -19.13 -2.49
N VAL A 8 -8.62 -18.33 -3.54
CA VAL A 8 -7.50 -18.53 -4.47
C VAL A 8 -6.16 -18.42 -3.73
N PHE A 9 -5.99 -17.37 -2.90
CA PHE A 9 -4.81 -17.19 -2.07
C PHE A 9 -4.63 -18.35 -1.07
N ALA A 10 -5.69 -18.80 -0.41
CA ALA A 10 -5.63 -19.93 0.53
C ALA A 10 -5.23 -21.24 -0.15
N LEU A 11 -5.74 -21.51 -1.37
CA LEU A 11 -5.32 -22.67 -2.17
C LEU A 11 -3.82 -22.60 -2.48
N PHE A 12 -3.36 -21.46 -2.98
CA PHE A 12 -1.95 -21.23 -3.29
C PHE A 12 -1.04 -21.31 -2.06
N ALA A 13 -1.48 -20.76 -0.93
CA ALA A 13 -0.75 -20.84 0.32
C ALA A 13 -0.68 -22.26 0.90
N ALA A 14 -1.76 -23.03 0.76
CA ALA A 14 -1.80 -24.44 1.16
C ALA A 14 -0.85 -25.28 0.29
N ALA A 15 -0.85 -25.07 -1.03
CA ALA A 15 0.06 -25.78 -1.93
C ALA A 15 1.52 -25.41 -1.69
N ALA A 16 1.82 -24.12 -1.48
CA ALA A 16 3.15 -23.67 -1.07
C ALA A 16 3.59 -24.29 0.27
N ALA A 17 2.67 -24.41 1.23
CA ALA A 17 2.93 -25.07 2.51
C ALA A 17 3.26 -26.56 2.36
N ALA A 18 2.62 -27.23 1.39
CA ALA A 18 2.80 -28.64 1.12
C ALA A 18 3.94 -28.94 0.13
N GLY A 19 4.61 -27.91 -0.42
CA GLY A 19 5.59 -28.08 -1.50
C GLY A 19 4.97 -28.66 -2.78
N GLN A 20 3.68 -28.43 -3.00
CA GLN A 20 2.93 -28.93 -4.14
C GLN A 20 2.80 -27.86 -5.22
N SER A 21 2.85 -28.27 -6.48
CA SER A 21 2.49 -27.41 -7.61
C SER A 21 0.98 -27.29 -7.76
N VAL A 22 0.50 -26.13 -8.21
CA VAL A 22 -0.92 -25.89 -8.53
C VAL A 22 -1.07 -25.58 -10.01
N THR A 23 -2.16 -26.01 -10.62
CA THR A 23 -2.52 -25.62 -12.00
C THR A 23 -3.60 -24.53 -12.01
N ILE A 24 -3.64 -23.72 -13.06
CA ILE A 24 -4.72 -22.72 -13.21
C ILE A 24 -6.10 -23.40 -13.34
N ARG A 25 -6.16 -24.61 -13.89
CA ARG A 25 -7.40 -25.39 -13.96
C ARG A 25 -7.96 -25.70 -12.57
N GLU A 26 -7.12 -26.06 -11.60
CA GLU A 26 -7.55 -26.31 -10.21
C GLU A 26 -8.10 -25.04 -9.58
N VAL A 27 -7.42 -23.90 -9.78
CA VAL A 27 -7.87 -22.59 -9.30
C VAL A 27 -9.21 -22.21 -9.94
N ALA A 28 -9.37 -22.47 -11.25
CA ALA A 28 -10.60 -22.20 -11.99
C ALA A 28 -11.79 -23.04 -11.50
N GLY A 29 -11.52 -24.22 -10.93
CA GLY A 29 -12.51 -25.13 -10.34
C GLY A 29 -13.03 -24.68 -8.97
N LEU A 30 -12.42 -23.68 -8.34
CA LEU A 30 -12.89 -23.16 -7.06
C LEU A 30 -14.28 -22.53 -7.23
N ALA A 31 -15.15 -22.75 -6.23
CA ALA A 31 -16.46 -22.13 -6.18
C ALA A 31 -16.33 -20.62 -5.95
N GLY A 32 -16.91 -19.86 -6.87
CA GLY A 32 -17.08 -18.42 -6.81
C GLY A 32 -18.16 -17.99 -5.80
N PRO A 33 -18.44 -16.68 -5.68
CA PRO A 33 -19.35 -16.15 -4.68
C PRO A 33 -20.80 -16.61 -4.90
N ASN A 34 -21.15 -16.90 -6.16
CA ASN A 34 -22.49 -17.30 -6.59
C ASN A 34 -22.62 -18.83 -6.72
N GLY A 35 -21.68 -19.61 -6.17
CA GLY A 35 -21.63 -21.07 -6.31
C GLY A 35 -21.15 -21.57 -7.68
N ARG A 36 -21.00 -20.69 -8.68
CA ARG A 36 -20.39 -21.00 -9.99
C ARG A 36 -18.88 -21.01 -9.90
N THR A 37 -18.21 -21.83 -10.70
CA THR A 37 -16.74 -21.88 -10.76
C THR A 37 -16.14 -20.57 -11.28
N ILE A 38 -14.96 -20.20 -10.79
CA ILE A 38 -14.30 -18.90 -11.07
C ILE A 38 -13.94 -18.75 -12.57
N GLY A 39 -13.70 -19.86 -13.27
CA GLY A 39 -13.30 -19.87 -14.67
C GLY A 39 -11.83 -19.47 -14.87
N SER A 40 -11.20 -20.00 -15.92
CA SER A 40 -9.73 -19.91 -16.08
C SER A 40 -9.21 -18.48 -16.28
N ARG A 41 -9.99 -17.63 -16.96
CA ARG A 41 -9.60 -16.24 -17.21
C ARG A 41 -9.57 -15.41 -15.92
N SER A 42 -10.60 -15.58 -15.07
CA SER A 42 -10.66 -14.93 -13.76
C SER A 42 -9.60 -15.50 -12.81
N ALA A 43 -9.36 -16.82 -12.83
CA ALA A 43 -8.30 -17.45 -12.04
C ALA A 43 -6.92 -16.87 -12.38
N MET A 44 -6.59 -16.71 -13.67
CA MET A 44 -5.35 -16.05 -14.10
C MET A 44 -5.29 -14.58 -13.66
N SER A 45 -6.38 -13.81 -13.80
CA SER A 45 -6.39 -12.42 -13.35
C SER A 45 -6.15 -12.30 -11.84
N ILE A 46 -6.83 -13.13 -11.04
CA ILE A 46 -6.69 -13.11 -9.59
C ILE A 46 -5.28 -13.53 -9.16
N ALA A 47 -4.73 -14.58 -9.77
CA ALA A 47 -3.36 -15.00 -9.51
C ALA A 47 -2.36 -13.89 -9.87
N GLY A 48 -2.56 -13.19 -10.99
CA GLY A 48 -1.77 -12.03 -11.40
C GLY A 48 -1.85 -10.88 -10.39
N ASP A 49 -3.06 -10.54 -9.93
CA ASP A 49 -3.28 -9.50 -8.93
C ASP A 49 -2.58 -9.82 -7.59
N LEU A 50 -2.56 -11.11 -7.20
CA LEU A 50 -1.84 -11.56 -6.01
C LEU A 50 -0.32 -11.49 -6.17
N VAL A 51 0.22 -11.79 -7.37
CA VAL A 51 1.65 -11.61 -7.68
C VAL A 51 2.03 -10.12 -7.69
N ASP A 52 1.25 -9.28 -8.36
CA ASP A 52 1.49 -7.83 -8.44
C ASP A 52 1.43 -7.16 -7.06
N SER A 53 0.61 -7.68 -6.15
CA SER A 53 0.55 -7.22 -4.76
C SER A 53 1.71 -7.72 -3.88
N GLY A 54 2.60 -8.56 -4.43
CA GLY A 54 3.74 -9.14 -3.72
C GLY A 54 3.36 -10.24 -2.71
N LEU A 55 2.12 -10.74 -2.74
CA LEU A 55 1.66 -11.79 -1.83
C LEU A 55 2.10 -13.18 -2.28
N LEU A 56 2.23 -13.40 -3.59
CA LEU A 56 2.67 -14.65 -4.20
C LEU A 56 3.85 -14.41 -5.15
N ALA A 57 4.72 -15.41 -5.28
CA ALA A 57 5.67 -15.55 -6.38
C ALA A 57 5.40 -16.89 -7.06
N LEU A 58 5.30 -16.87 -8.39
CA LEU A 58 4.95 -18.03 -9.21
C LEU A 58 6.11 -18.39 -10.13
N SER A 59 6.42 -19.68 -10.23
CA SER A 59 7.43 -20.23 -11.13
C SER A 59 6.85 -21.43 -11.89
N PRO A 60 6.71 -21.37 -13.22
CA PRO A 60 7.03 -20.24 -14.11
C PRO A 60 6.07 -19.05 -13.96
N PRO A 61 6.40 -17.85 -14.49
CA PRO A 61 5.48 -16.71 -14.52
C PRO A 61 4.17 -17.03 -15.25
N LEU A 62 3.05 -16.48 -14.79
CA LEU A 62 1.72 -16.75 -15.37
C LEU A 62 1.63 -16.56 -16.89
N ALA A 63 2.37 -15.58 -17.43
CA ALA A 63 2.37 -15.30 -18.87
C ALA A 63 2.98 -16.42 -19.72
N SER A 64 3.78 -17.32 -19.14
CA SER A 64 4.42 -18.44 -19.85
C SER A 64 3.81 -19.81 -19.51
N VAL A 65 2.73 -19.84 -18.72
CA VAL A 65 2.13 -21.09 -18.21
C VAL A 65 0.81 -21.38 -18.94
N GLY A 66 0.69 -22.57 -19.51
CA GLY A 66 -0.59 -23.10 -20.00
C GLY A 66 -1.52 -23.53 -18.86
N LEU A 67 -2.82 -23.67 -19.10
CA LEU A 67 -3.83 -23.94 -18.06
C LEU A 67 -3.55 -25.17 -17.18
N ASP A 68 -2.88 -26.18 -17.75
CA ASP A 68 -2.60 -27.48 -17.15
C ASP A 68 -1.14 -27.64 -16.71
N ALA A 69 -0.29 -26.65 -16.98
CA ALA A 69 1.10 -26.71 -16.57
C ALA A 69 1.23 -26.44 -15.06
N PRO A 70 2.05 -27.22 -14.34
CA PRO A 70 2.25 -27.05 -12.91
C PRO A 70 2.94 -25.72 -12.60
N ILE A 71 2.44 -25.02 -11.58
CA ILE A 71 3.01 -23.77 -11.07
C ILE A 71 3.51 -24.01 -9.66
N GLU A 72 4.80 -23.79 -9.43
CA GLU A 72 5.37 -23.71 -8.09
C GLU A 72 5.05 -22.34 -7.48
N VAL A 73 4.60 -22.34 -6.23
CA VAL A 73 4.14 -21.14 -5.55
C VAL A 73 4.94 -20.90 -4.29
N SER A 74 5.41 -19.67 -4.13
CA SER A 74 6.01 -19.16 -2.90
C SER A 74 5.17 -18.01 -2.35
N VAL A 75 4.98 -17.98 -1.03
CA VAL A 75 4.19 -16.95 -0.33
C VAL A 75 5.15 -16.04 0.42
N ALA A 76 4.98 -14.72 0.25
CA ALA A 76 5.82 -13.75 0.93
C ALA A 76 5.78 -13.94 2.46
N GLY A 77 6.96 -13.93 3.10
CA GLY A 77 7.09 -14.07 4.56
C GLY A 77 7.36 -15.49 5.07
N ARG A 78 7.36 -16.52 4.22
CA ARG A 78 7.88 -17.86 4.58
C ARG A 78 9.25 -18.08 3.97
N SER A 79 10.31 -17.97 4.77
CA SER A 79 11.61 -18.53 4.39
C SER A 79 11.53 -20.05 4.47
N THR A 80 11.53 -20.73 3.34
CA THR A 80 11.83 -22.16 3.26
C THR A 80 13.29 -22.35 3.63
N THR A 81 13.56 -22.69 4.89
CA THR A 81 14.88 -23.18 5.30
C THR A 81 15.02 -24.62 4.82
N GLU A 82 15.36 -24.82 3.55
CA GLU A 82 16.22 -25.92 3.09
C GLU A 82 16.56 -25.79 1.60
N GLY A 83 17.85 -25.63 1.32
CA GLY A 83 18.54 -26.05 0.10
C GLY A 83 18.00 -25.61 -1.27
N ALA A 84 18.40 -24.43 -1.75
CA ALA A 84 18.50 -24.19 -3.20
C ALA A 84 19.63 -23.20 -3.53
N GLY A 85 20.38 -23.53 -4.57
CA GLY A 85 21.67 -22.96 -4.92
C GLY A 85 21.68 -21.48 -5.32
N LYS A 86 22.88 -20.92 -5.32
CA LYS A 86 23.19 -19.54 -5.73
C LYS A 86 22.55 -19.20 -7.09
N PRO A 87 21.77 -18.11 -7.21
CA PRO A 87 21.37 -17.61 -8.51
C PRO A 87 22.59 -17.00 -9.21
N VAL A 88 22.92 -17.56 -10.38
CA VAL A 88 23.87 -17.00 -11.34
C VAL A 88 23.19 -15.78 -11.97
N LEU A 89 23.75 -14.60 -11.75
CA LEU A 89 23.33 -13.37 -12.44
C LEU A 89 23.71 -13.46 -13.93
N PRO A 90 22.82 -13.09 -14.87
CA PRO A 90 23.21 -12.93 -16.27
C PRO A 90 24.08 -11.67 -16.44
N ARG A 91 25.22 -11.84 -17.12
CA ARG A 91 26.05 -10.72 -17.59
C ARG A 91 25.29 -9.91 -18.65
N PRO A 92 25.32 -8.57 -18.61
CA PRO A 92 24.86 -7.75 -19.73
C PRO A 92 25.85 -7.86 -20.90
N MET A 93 25.34 -8.17 -22.10
CA MET A 93 26.08 -8.07 -23.35
C MET A 93 26.12 -6.62 -23.82
N SER A 94 27.32 -6.13 -24.14
CA SER A 94 27.51 -4.90 -24.91
C SER A 94 27.21 -5.14 -26.40
N PRO A 95 26.68 -4.15 -27.14
CA PRO A 95 26.45 -4.26 -28.57
C PRO A 95 27.74 -3.90 -29.34
N THR A 96 28.21 -4.82 -30.18
CA THR A 96 29.24 -4.54 -31.18
C THR A 96 28.57 -4.45 -32.55
N MET A 97 28.75 -3.32 -33.23
CA MET A 97 28.32 -3.04 -34.60
C MET A 97 29.07 -3.91 -35.63
N PRO A 98 28.53 -4.06 -36.87
CA PRO A 98 28.97 -5.06 -37.82
C PRO A 98 30.10 -4.53 -38.72
N GLU A 99 31.06 -5.40 -39.05
CA GLU A 99 31.95 -5.19 -40.19
C GLU A 99 32.07 -6.47 -41.03
N LEU A 100 31.93 -6.27 -42.35
CA LEU A 100 31.91 -7.27 -43.42
C LEU A 100 33.30 -7.88 -43.69
N ARG A 101 33.39 -9.21 -43.87
CA ARG A 101 33.72 -9.87 -45.16
C ARG A 101 33.98 -11.39 -45.02
N GLU A 102 33.56 -12.06 -46.09
CA GLU A 102 33.56 -13.49 -46.48
C GLU A 102 34.97 -14.12 -46.68
N PRO A 103 35.09 -15.31 -47.30
CA PRO A 103 34.58 -16.66 -46.97
C PRO A 103 35.74 -17.67 -46.87
N VAL A 104 35.49 -18.93 -46.48
CA VAL A 104 36.18 -20.16 -46.98
C VAL A 104 35.57 -21.40 -46.30
N ALA A 105 35.07 -22.33 -47.12
CA ALA A 105 34.88 -23.76 -46.83
C ALA A 105 36.07 -24.53 -47.45
N PRO A 106 36.31 -25.85 -47.25
CA PRO A 106 35.43 -26.90 -46.70
C PRO A 106 36.14 -27.91 -45.76
N GLY A 107 35.43 -28.96 -45.28
CA GLY A 107 36.12 -30.19 -44.80
C GLY A 107 35.35 -31.07 -43.81
N ALA A 108 34.86 -32.19 -44.32
CA ALA A 108 34.15 -33.30 -43.68
C ALA A 108 34.98 -34.15 -42.66
N VAL A 109 34.33 -34.55 -41.54
CA VAL A 109 34.35 -35.79 -40.65
C VAL A 109 35.66 -36.61 -40.47
N PRO A 110 35.93 -37.44 -39.40
CA PRO A 110 34.99 -38.02 -38.41
C PRO A 110 35.46 -38.29 -36.94
N GLU A 111 34.47 -38.66 -36.11
CA GLU A 111 34.40 -39.76 -35.11
C GLU A 111 35.65 -40.25 -34.33
N GLN A 112 35.59 -40.19 -32.99
CA GLN A 112 36.19 -41.08 -31.95
C GLN A 112 36.24 -40.30 -30.61
N ALA A 113 36.19 -40.84 -29.40
CA ALA A 113 35.89 -42.16 -28.84
C ALA A 113 35.68 -41.94 -27.32
N ARG A 114 35.03 -42.91 -26.69
CA ARG A 114 34.81 -43.05 -25.25
C ARG A 114 36.09 -42.88 -24.43
N GLY A 115 35.99 -42.16 -23.30
CA GLY A 115 37.00 -42.14 -22.25
C GLY A 115 36.36 -41.85 -20.90
N ALA A 116 36.11 -42.92 -20.14
CA ALA A 116 35.61 -42.88 -18.76
C ALA A 116 36.53 -42.05 -17.86
N ARG A 117 35.96 -41.12 -17.08
CA ARG A 117 36.67 -40.42 -16.01
C ARG A 117 36.36 -41.09 -14.65
N PRO A 118 37.38 -41.41 -13.85
CA PRO A 118 37.20 -42.07 -12.57
C PRO A 118 36.68 -41.11 -11.48
N VAL A 119 35.88 -41.69 -10.59
CA VAL A 119 35.37 -41.14 -9.35
C VAL A 119 36.53 -40.82 -8.40
N PRO A 120 36.61 -39.62 -7.78
CA PRO A 120 37.53 -39.37 -6.68
C PRO A 120 36.91 -39.82 -5.35
N GLU A 121 37.65 -40.68 -4.66
CA GLU A 121 37.42 -41.15 -3.29
C GLU A 121 37.47 -40.03 -2.22
N PRO A 122 36.85 -40.24 -1.05
CA PRO A 122 36.67 -39.23 -0.02
C PRO A 122 37.94 -39.05 0.82
N ARG A 123 38.47 -37.83 0.87
CA ARG A 123 39.55 -37.47 1.80
C ARG A 123 39.00 -37.22 3.21
N LEU A 124 39.22 -38.20 4.08
CA LEU A 124 39.20 -38.06 5.54
C LEU A 124 40.57 -37.52 5.99
N SER A 125 40.60 -36.32 6.57
CA SER A 125 41.53 -35.92 7.65
C SER A 125 41.20 -34.49 8.12
N LYS A 126 40.42 -34.40 9.20
CA LYS A 126 40.18 -33.16 9.95
C LYS A 126 41.08 -33.21 11.19
N GLU A 127 42.31 -32.74 11.02
CA GLU A 127 43.25 -32.56 12.13
C GLU A 127 42.79 -31.39 13.01
N ALA A 128 42.65 -31.66 14.30
CA ALA A 128 42.21 -30.70 15.31
C ALA A 128 43.25 -29.58 15.46
N ARG A 129 42.89 -28.36 15.02
CA ARG A 129 43.68 -27.15 15.27
C ARG A 129 43.68 -26.86 16.78
N ARG A 130 44.89 -26.77 17.35
CA ARG A 130 45.16 -26.41 18.74
C ARG A 130 44.53 -25.05 19.12
N PRO A 131 44.11 -24.86 20.38
CA PRO A 131 43.62 -23.58 20.88
C PRO A 131 44.75 -22.54 20.83
N ARG A 132 44.48 -21.37 20.25
CA ARG A 132 45.37 -20.22 20.34
C ARG A 132 45.24 -19.58 21.73
N GLU A 133 46.36 -19.47 22.43
CA GLU A 133 46.46 -18.75 23.70
C GLU A 133 46.06 -17.27 23.56
N PRO A 134 45.45 -16.68 24.60
CA PRO A 134 44.99 -15.30 24.58
C PRO A 134 46.19 -14.35 24.62
N LYS A 135 46.31 -13.52 23.58
CA LYS A 135 47.31 -12.46 23.50
C LYS A 135 46.98 -11.40 24.54
N GLY A 136 47.92 -11.19 25.47
CA GLY A 136 47.77 -10.38 26.67
C GLY A 136 47.35 -8.93 26.45
N ALA A 137 46.80 -8.38 27.53
CA ALA A 137 46.44 -6.97 27.70
C ALA A 137 47.59 -6.07 27.28
N ARG A 138 47.31 -5.14 26.36
CA ARG A 138 48.18 -4.00 26.06
C ARG A 138 47.50 -2.75 26.56
N ASP A 139 48.12 -2.20 27.60
CA ASP A 139 47.88 -0.89 28.18
C ASP A 139 47.81 0.20 27.12
N GLY A 140 46.81 1.06 27.28
CA GLY A 140 46.50 2.16 26.38
C GLY A 140 45.17 2.82 26.74
N GLU A 141 44.93 3.02 28.04
CA GLU A 141 43.94 3.93 28.58
C GLU A 141 44.33 5.36 28.24
N GLN A 142 43.77 5.89 27.15
CA GLN A 142 43.41 7.30 26.94
C GLN A 142 42.81 7.42 25.53
N THR A 143 41.58 7.92 25.42
CA THR A 143 40.72 8.08 24.21
C THR A 143 39.94 6.82 23.76
N GLY A 144 38.89 6.49 24.51
CA GLY A 144 38.15 5.22 24.53
C GLY A 144 37.24 4.84 23.35
N LEU A 145 37.38 5.45 22.17
CA LEU A 145 36.58 5.06 21.00
C LEU A 145 37.47 4.80 19.78
N ARG A 146 38.17 3.67 19.72
CA ARG A 146 39.03 3.33 18.55
C ARG A 146 38.23 3.02 17.28
N ARG A 147 36.96 2.61 17.42
CA ARG A 147 36.08 2.27 16.30
C ARG A 147 34.63 2.67 16.58
N PHE A 148 33.97 3.20 15.57
CA PHE A 148 32.54 3.49 15.57
C PHE A 148 31.88 2.76 14.40
N GLY A 149 31.26 1.61 14.68
CA GLY A 149 30.79 0.70 13.64
C GLY A 149 31.95 0.21 12.76
N VAL A 150 31.90 0.54 11.46
CA VAL A 150 32.94 0.19 10.48
C VAL A 150 34.07 1.23 10.44
N LEU A 151 33.85 2.43 11.00
CA LEU A 151 34.80 3.54 10.94
C LEU A 151 35.88 3.39 12.02
N THR A 152 37.13 3.68 11.65
CA THR A 152 38.22 3.91 12.60
C THR A 152 38.20 5.39 12.98
N VAL A 153 38.16 5.69 14.27
CA VAL A 153 38.11 7.08 14.74
C VAL A 153 39.55 7.63 14.76
N PRO A 154 39.87 8.65 13.94
CA PRO A 154 41.19 9.24 13.91
C PRO A 154 41.46 10.11 15.16
N PRO A 155 42.73 10.24 15.59
CA PRO A 155 43.08 11.23 16.60
C PRO A 155 42.82 12.65 16.08
N GLY A 156 42.36 13.56 16.95
CA GLY A 156 42.09 14.96 16.61
C GLY A 156 40.63 15.28 16.25
N LEU A 157 39.69 14.36 16.46
CA LEU A 157 38.27 14.69 16.46
C LEU A 157 37.93 15.60 17.66
N PRO A 158 37.01 16.56 17.54
CA PRO A 158 36.56 17.36 18.69
C PRO A 158 36.01 16.50 19.82
N ASP A 159 36.39 16.80 21.07
CA ASP A 159 36.00 16.00 22.25
C ASP A 159 34.47 15.88 22.41
N ALA A 160 33.72 16.94 22.09
CA ALA A 160 32.26 16.93 22.12
C ALA A 160 31.67 15.88 21.15
N LEU A 161 32.26 15.73 19.96
CA LEU A 161 31.84 14.75 18.98
C LEU A 161 32.23 13.32 19.41
N LEU A 162 33.40 13.14 20.03
CA LEU A 162 33.82 11.85 20.61
C LEU A 162 32.88 11.43 21.75
N ALA A 163 32.49 12.36 22.61
CA ALA A 163 31.53 12.12 23.69
C ALA A 163 30.16 11.70 23.14
N GLU A 164 29.65 12.39 22.10
CA GLU A 164 28.38 12.05 21.48
C GLU A 164 28.42 10.67 20.80
N LEU A 165 29.47 10.37 20.03
CA LEU A 165 29.64 9.05 19.41
C LEU A 165 29.73 7.93 20.47
N SER A 166 30.40 8.19 21.60
CA SER A 166 30.47 7.24 22.71
C SER A 166 29.10 7.02 23.35
N SER A 167 28.37 8.11 23.63
CA SER A 167 27.00 8.06 24.16
C SER A 167 26.05 7.29 23.26
N ILE A 168 26.15 7.45 21.93
CA ILE A 168 25.33 6.70 20.96
C ILE A 168 25.63 5.20 21.03
N VAL A 169 26.90 4.80 21.09
CA VAL A 169 27.29 3.39 21.21
C VAL A 169 26.77 2.78 22.52
N GLU A 170 26.92 3.49 23.62
CA GLU A 170 26.40 3.08 24.93
C GLU A 170 24.87 2.96 24.91
N GLY A 171 24.16 3.91 24.28
CA GLY A 171 22.72 3.85 24.10
C GLY A 171 22.26 2.61 23.32
N PHE A 172 22.92 2.28 22.21
CA PHE A 172 22.62 1.05 21.47
C PHE A 172 22.90 -0.22 22.28
N ARG A 173 23.99 -0.24 23.08
CA ARG A 173 24.31 -1.38 23.96
C ARG A 173 23.28 -1.54 25.07
N ALA A 174 22.89 -0.44 25.71
CA ALA A 174 21.87 -0.44 26.76
C ALA A 174 20.53 -0.93 26.21
N HIS A 175 20.12 -0.47 25.03
CA HIS A 175 18.92 -0.93 24.35
C HIS A 175 18.99 -2.44 24.05
N GLN A 176 20.10 -2.93 23.47
CA GLN A 176 20.30 -4.35 23.22
C GLN A 176 20.26 -5.20 24.50
N ALA A 177 20.85 -4.72 25.58
CA ALA A 177 20.86 -5.40 26.88
C ALA A 177 19.47 -5.46 27.54
N SER A 178 18.59 -4.50 27.22
CA SER A 178 17.22 -4.47 27.78
C SER A 178 16.32 -5.62 27.29
N GLY A 179 16.63 -6.20 26.12
CA GLY A 179 15.82 -7.25 25.50
C GLY A 179 14.46 -6.79 24.94
N VAL A 180 14.10 -5.51 25.09
CA VAL A 180 12.84 -4.93 24.60
C VAL A 180 13.07 -4.24 23.26
N ALA A 181 12.31 -4.65 22.24
CA ALA A 181 12.35 -4.04 20.90
C ALA A 181 11.56 -2.72 20.85
N ASP A 182 12.03 -1.68 21.53
CA ASP A 182 11.48 -0.33 21.45
C ASP A 182 12.05 0.45 20.25
N LEU A 183 11.28 0.50 19.16
CA LEU A 183 11.66 1.22 17.95
C LEU A 183 11.78 2.75 18.16
N THR A 184 11.16 3.32 19.20
CA THR A 184 11.26 4.76 19.51
C THR A 184 12.68 5.11 19.94
N VAL A 185 13.28 4.28 20.80
CA VAL A 185 14.67 4.43 21.23
C VAL A 185 15.63 4.23 20.06
N VAL A 186 15.37 3.25 19.19
CA VAL A 186 16.17 3.02 17.98
C VAL A 186 16.10 4.21 17.02
N ALA A 187 14.92 4.80 16.84
CA ALA A 187 14.73 5.98 15.97
C ALA A 187 15.54 7.17 16.49
N GLU A 188 15.51 7.46 17.79
CA GLU A 188 16.28 8.56 18.38
C GLU A 188 17.80 8.31 18.31
N LEU A 189 18.27 7.10 18.58
CA LEU A 189 19.70 6.76 18.48
C LEU A 189 20.21 6.82 17.03
N THR A 190 19.41 6.40 16.05
CA THR A 190 19.77 6.48 14.62
C THR A 190 19.77 7.92 14.10
N LYS A 191 18.83 8.76 14.58
CA LYS A 191 18.80 10.21 14.32
C LYS A 191 20.07 10.90 14.83
N ARG A 192 20.42 10.67 16.11
CA ARG A 192 21.65 11.19 16.73
C ARG A 192 22.90 10.70 16.02
N LYS A 193 22.95 9.41 15.64
CA LYS A 193 24.03 8.84 14.81
C LYS A 193 24.18 9.56 13.47
N ALA A 194 23.08 9.79 12.75
CA ALA A 194 23.12 10.49 11.47
C ALA A 194 23.65 11.93 11.61
N ALA A 195 23.17 12.66 12.64
CA ALA A 195 23.62 14.02 12.93
C ALA A 195 25.12 14.08 13.30
N ALA A 196 25.58 13.22 14.21
CA ALA A 196 26.98 13.19 14.63
C ALA A 196 27.92 12.84 13.46
N LEU A 197 27.54 11.89 12.61
CA LEU A 197 28.33 11.54 11.42
C LEU A 197 28.31 12.63 10.35
N ALA A 198 27.21 13.37 10.21
CA ALA A 198 27.17 14.54 9.32
C ALA A 198 28.14 15.63 9.81
N VAL A 199 28.18 15.90 11.12
CA VAL A 199 29.16 16.84 11.71
C VAL A 199 30.60 16.36 11.49
N TRP A 200 30.87 15.06 11.68
CA TRP A 200 32.19 14.48 11.37
C TRP A 200 32.54 14.63 9.87
N ALA A 201 31.58 14.39 8.98
CA ALA A 201 31.79 14.47 7.54
C ALA A 201 32.19 15.86 7.02
N GLU A 202 31.87 16.92 7.77
CA GLU A 202 32.24 18.31 7.46
C GLU A 202 33.60 18.73 8.03
N VAL A 203 34.23 17.90 8.88
CA VAL A 203 35.58 18.18 9.38
C VAL A 203 36.58 18.13 8.20
N PRO A 204 37.49 19.10 8.06
CA PRO A 204 38.46 19.10 6.97
C PRO A 204 39.25 17.79 6.85
N TYR A 205 39.63 17.46 5.62
CA TYR A 205 40.53 16.35 5.33
C TYR A 205 41.82 16.48 6.18
N PRO A 206 42.34 15.39 6.79
CA PRO A 206 42.03 13.98 6.53
C PRO A 206 40.90 13.37 7.38
N LEU A 207 40.22 14.15 8.22
CA LEU A 207 39.27 13.61 9.21
C LEU A 207 37.88 13.35 8.61
N GLY A 208 37.34 14.31 7.85
CA GLY A 208 36.10 14.12 7.08
C GLY A 208 36.40 13.45 5.76
N THR A 209 36.11 12.15 5.66
CA THR A 209 36.34 11.36 4.44
C THR A 209 35.01 11.05 3.72
N GLY A 210 35.09 10.69 2.44
CA GLY A 210 33.93 10.18 1.70
C GLY A 210 33.28 8.95 2.35
N LEU A 211 34.04 8.16 3.12
CA LEU A 211 33.52 7.04 3.89
C LEU A 211 32.63 7.49 5.06
N VAL A 212 32.99 8.58 5.75
CA VAL A 212 32.17 9.16 6.83
C VAL A 212 30.87 9.71 6.27
N ARG A 213 30.91 10.41 5.12
CA ARG A 213 29.70 10.87 4.41
C ARG A 213 28.78 9.70 4.02
N ALA A 214 29.35 8.63 3.46
CA ALA A 214 28.57 7.45 3.11
C ALA A 214 27.93 6.78 4.34
N GLU A 215 28.62 6.75 5.47
CA GLU A 215 28.07 6.23 6.73
C GLU A 215 27.00 7.16 7.33
N ALA A 216 27.15 8.47 7.21
CA ALA A 216 26.13 9.45 7.60
C ALA A 216 24.83 9.24 6.80
N GLU A 217 24.92 9.09 5.48
CA GLU A 217 23.78 8.79 4.61
C GLU A 217 23.14 7.43 4.95
N ARG A 218 23.95 6.40 5.24
CA ARG A 218 23.41 5.11 5.71
C ARG A 218 22.66 5.25 7.02
N ALA A 219 23.19 6.02 7.98
CA ALA A 219 22.52 6.26 9.26
C ALA A 219 21.21 7.04 9.08
N ARG A 220 21.17 8.03 8.17
CA ARG A 220 19.94 8.76 7.80
C ARG A 220 18.88 7.84 7.22
N ARG A 221 19.24 6.98 6.25
CA ARG A 221 18.30 6.00 5.68
C ARG A 221 17.81 4.98 6.71
N ALA A 222 18.69 4.57 7.63
CA ALA A 222 18.31 3.67 8.73
C ALA A 222 17.28 4.34 9.66
N HIS A 223 17.49 5.62 10.01
CA HIS A 223 16.51 6.39 10.78
C HIS A 223 15.16 6.50 10.07
N GLU A 224 15.15 6.85 8.78
CA GLU A 224 13.92 6.88 7.96
C GLU A 224 13.21 5.52 7.96
N THR A 225 13.96 4.43 7.81
CA THR A 225 13.41 3.06 7.85
C THR A 225 12.80 2.74 9.21
N THR A 226 13.45 3.10 10.32
CA THR A 226 12.91 2.89 11.67
C THR A 226 11.65 3.70 11.92
N LEU A 227 11.60 4.95 11.44
CA LEU A 227 10.38 5.77 11.52
C LEU A 227 9.25 5.17 10.67
N GLN A 228 9.56 4.62 9.49
CA GLN A 228 8.58 3.90 8.67
C GLN A 228 8.01 2.68 9.40
N GLN A 229 8.85 1.91 10.11
CA GLN A 229 8.41 0.78 10.93
C GLN A 229 7.56 1.23 12.13
N LEU A 230 7.93 2.32 12.80
CA LEU A 230 7.11 2.94 13.86
C LEU A 230 5.76 3.39 13.34
N ALA A 231 5.73 4.01 12.16
CA ALA A 231 4.50 4.44 11.50
C ALA A 231 3.59 3.24 11.21
N GLN A 232 4.15 2.16 10.66
CA GLN A 232 3.45 0.89 10.45
C GLN A 232 2.89 0.29 11.75
N GLN A 233 3.69 0.24 12.84
CA GLN A 233 3.24 -0.26 14.14
C GLN A 233 2.09 0.56 14.72
N ARG A 234 2.10 1.89 14.51
CA ARG A 234 1.08 2.82 15.01
C ARG A 234 -0.11 2.98 14.07
N GLY A 235 -0.11 2.34 12.90
CA GLY A 235 -1.14 2.53 11.87
C GLY A 235 -1.18 3.97 11.32
N ILE A 236 -0.03 4.66 11.36
CA ILE A 236 0.16 6.02 10.84
C ILE A 236 0.85 5.88 9.47
N PRO A 237 0.42 6.62 8.43
CA PRO A 237 1.14 6.72 7.17
C PRO A 237 2.58 7.18 7.35
N TRP A 238 3.49 6.62 6.56
CA TRP A 238 4.89 7.02 6.55
C TRP A 238 5.05 8.50 6.20
N GLU A 239 4.22 9.02 5.31
CA GLU A 239 4.26 10.40 4.81
C GLU A 239 4.01 11.42 5.93
N SER A 240 3.15 11.07 6.89
CA SER A 240 2.88 11.88 8.09
C SER A 240 3.94 11.71 9.18
N ALA A 241 4.68 10.61 9.17
CA ALA A 241 5.78 10.33 10.09
C ALA A 241 7.14 10.80 9.55
N ARG A 242 7.18 11.35 8.33
CA ARG A 242 8.41 11.77 7.67
C ARG A 242 9.01 12.99 8.38
N PRO A 243 10.34 13.03 8.59
CA PRO A 243 11.00 14.24 9.09
C PRO A 243 10.74 15.44 8.16
N GLY A 244 10.18 16.52 8.71
CA GLY A 244 9.83 17.73 7.97
C GLY A 244 8.40 17.77 7.41
N ALA A 245 7.54 16.82 7.79
CA ALA A 245 6.11 16.96 7.55
C ALA A 245 5.57 18.18 8.32
N GLU A 246 4.94 19.13 7.61
CA GLU A 246 4.31 20.31 8.20
C GLU A 246 3.25 19.92 9.24
N PRO A 247 3.33 20.42 10.49
CA PRO A 247 2.29 20.21 11.50
C PRO A 247 1.03 20.99 11.11
N GLY A 248 0.21 20.40 10.23
CA GLY A 248 -1.03 21.00 9.74
C GLY A 248 -1.36 20.71 8.28
N GLY A 249 -0.42 20.19 7.49
CA GLY A 249 -0.60 19.95 6.06
C GLY A 249 -1.01 18.52 5.76
N HIS A 250 -2.33 18.30 5.65
CA HIS A 250 -2.95 17.09 5.10
C HIS A 250 -2.77 15.85 6.00
N TRP A 251 -3.82 15.51 6.74
CA TRP A 251 -3.98 14.20 7.36
C TRP A 251 -3.87 13.14 6.27
N ALA A 252 -2.66 12.60 6.06
CA ALA A 252 -2.46 11.58 5.06
C ALA A 252 -3.28 10.40 5.56
N VAL A 253 -4.41 10.14 4.94
CA VAL A 253 -4.95 8.80 4.99
C VAL A 253 -4.00 7.96 4.15
N SER A 254 -3.26 7.04 4.77
CA SER A 254 -2.36 6.07 4.13
C SER A 254 -3.14 5.23 3.12
N GLY A 255 -2.47 4.62 2.15
CA GLY A 255 -3.11 3.68 1.23
C GLY A 255 -3.87 4.37 0.09
N LEU A 256 -5.21 4.29 0.09
CA LEU A 256 -6.03 4.83 -1.02
C LEU A 256 -6.36 6.32 -0.89
N GLY A 257 -6.08 6.94 0.25
CA GLY A 257 -6.40 8.35 0.48
C GLY A 257 -5.67 9.29 -0.48
N GLU A 258 -4.38 9.06 -0.69
CA GLU A 258 -3.56 9.87 -1.60
C GLU A 258 -4.06 9.86 -3.05
N PRO A 259 -4.28 8.71 -3.70
CA PRO A 259 -4.77 8.71 -5.07
C PRO A 259 -6.17 9.30 -5.25
N VAL A 260 -7.06 9.11 -4.27
CA VAL A 260 -8.39 9.72 -4.30
C VAL A 260 -8.28 11.25 -4.17
N ARG A 261 -7.51 11.76 -3.22
CA ARG A 261 -7.26 13.21 -3.08
C ARG A 261 -6.58 13.80 -4.31
N GLY A 262 -5.60 13.09 -4.88
CA GLY A 262 -4.92 13.49 -6.11
C GLY A 262 -5.90 13.64 -7.28
N ALA A 263 -6.81 12.68 -7.45
CA ALA A 263 -7.86 12.77 -8.46
C ALA A 263 -8.84 13.93 -8.19
N LEU A 264 -9.28 14.12 -6.94
CA LEU A 264 -10.17 15.23 -6.57
C LEU A 264 -9.51 16.60 -6.77
N ASN A 265 -8.26 16.76 -6.37
CA ASN A 265 -7.46 17.98 -6.61
C ASN A 265 -7.30 18.26 -8.10
N TYR A 266 -7.10 17.22 -8.91
CA TYR A 266 -7.03 17.39 -10.35
C TYR A 266 -8.34 17.90 -10.92
N ILE A 267 -9.47 17.27 -10.60
CA ILE A 267 -10.80 17.74 -11.01
C ILE A 267 -11.04 19.18 -10.55
N GLY A 268 -10.70 19.51 -9.31
CA GLY A 268 -10.83 20.86 -8.76
C GLY A 268 -10.04 21.91 -9.52
N ARG A 269 -8.82 21.57 -9.93
CA ARG A 269 -7.91 22.47 -10.64
C ARG A 269 -8.20 22.58 -12.14
N THR A 270 -8.54 21.47 -12.80
CA THR A 270 -8.80 21.44 -14.25
C THR A 270 -10.23 21.80 -14.59
N ALA A 271 -11.14 21.78 -13.61
CA ALA A 271 -12.53 22.19 -13.72
C ALA A 271 -13.24 21.61 -14.96
N PRO A 272 -13.33 20.26 -15.10
CA PRO A 272 -13.97 19.64 -16.24
C PRO A 272 -15.47 19.93 -16.25
N GLY A 273 -15.91 20.72 -17.22
CA GLY A 273 -17.28 21.21 -17.28
C GLY A 273 -17.62 22.25 -16.20
N THR A 274 -18.76 22.87 -16.44
CA THR A 274 -19.40 23.90 -15.62
C THR A 274 -20.47 23.31 -14.71
N ALA A 275 -21.06 22.16 -15.05
CA ALA A 275 -22.05 21.52 -14.20
C ALA A 275 -21.41 20.60 -13.12
N PRO A 276 -21.94 20.57 -11.88
CA PRO A 276 -21.47 19.64 -10.85
C PRO A 276 -21.54 18.16 -11.27
N VAL A 277 -22.56 17.80 -12.07
CA VAL A 277 -22.72 16.42 -12.58
C VAL A 277 -21.63 16.05 -13.59
N ALA A 278 -21.17 17.00 -14.41
CA ALA A 278 -20.06 16.79 -15.33
C ALA A 278 -18.75 16.57 -14.55
N ARG A 279 -18.50 17.32 -13.46
CA ARG A 279 -17.33 17.09 -12.59
C ARG A 279 -17.37 15.73 -11.90
N LEU A 280 -18.56 15.30 -11.47
CA LEU A 280 -18.73 13.98 -10.86
C LEU A 280 -18.48 12.85 -11.87
N LEU A 281 -18.98 12.98 -13.10
CA LEU A 281 -18.70 12.03 -14.18
C LEU A 281 -17.21 12.01 -14.53
N ALA A 282 -16.59 13.17 -14.69
CA ALA A 282 -15.17 13.31 -14.99
C ALA A 282 -14.29 12.64 -13.92
N LEU A 283 -14.64 12.74 -12.64
CA LEU A 283 -13.93 12.03 -11.56
C LEU A 283 -14.00 10.51 -11.73
N VAL A 284 -15.18 9.96 -12.07
CA VAL A 284 -15.36 8.52 -12.29
C VAL A 284 -14.58 8.05 -13.50
N CYS A 285 -14.64 8.80 -14.60
CA CYS A 285 -13.88 8.55 -15.82
C CYS A 285 -12.37 8.58 -15.54
N LEU A 286 -11.89 9.62 -14.86
CA LEU A 286 -10.48 9.76 -14.49
C LEU A 286 -10.00 8.52 -13.72
N LEU A 287 -10.68 8.15 -12.65
CA LEU A 287 -10.30 7.00 -11.81
C LEU A 287 -10.34 5.66 -12.56
N ARG A 288 -11.23 5.49 -13.54
CA ARG A 288 -11.31 4.28 -14.36
C ARG A 288 -10.29 4.25 -15.50
N GLY A 289 -9.95 5.42 -16.04
CA GLY A 289 -8.98 5.60 -17.13
C GLY A 289 -7.54 5.77 -16.66
N VAL A 290 -7.27 5.79 -15.35
CA VAL A 290 -5.91 5.96 -14.84
C VAL A 290 -4.95 4.93 -15.44
N GLY A 291 -3.84 5.44 -15.96
CA GLY A 291 -2.73 4.67 -16.54
C GLY A 291 -2.98 4.19 -17.97
N THR A 292 -4.24 4.15 -18.43
CA THR A 292 -4.59 3.71 -19.79
C THR A 292 -5.08 4.84 -20.69
N GLY A 293 -5.52 5.96 -20.12
CA GLY A 293 -6.19 7.03 -20.87
C GLY A 293 -7.60 6.67 -21.31
N VAL A 294 -8.09 5.46 -20.99
CA VAL A 294 -9.38 4.94 -21.47
C VAL A 294 -10.19 4.41 -20.31
N ALA A 295 -11.34 5.04 -20.07
CA ALA A 295 -12.34 4.65 -19.08
C ALA A 295 -13.43 3.80 -19.72
N ASN A 296 -13.63 2.59 -19.24
CA ASN A 296 -14.71 1.72 -19.69
C ASN A 296 -16.00 2.06 -18.92
N LEU A 297 -17.05 2.46 -19.65
CA LEU A 297 -18.33 2.88 -19.10
C LEU A 297 -19.49 2.13 -19.75
N THR A 298 -20.58 2.00 -18.99
CA THR A 298 -21.87 1.46 -19.46
C THR A 298 -22.98 2.48 -19.22
N GLY A 299 -24.11 2.39 -19.93
CA GLY A 299 -25.31 3.19 -19.64
C GLY A 299 -25.80 3.07 -18.18
N PRO A 300 -25.82 1.87 -17.58
CA PRO A 300 -26.03 1.70 -16.14
C PRO A 300 -25.09 2.51 -15.24
N ASP A 301 -23.79 2.60 -15.58
CA ASP A 301 -22.85 3.45 -14.83
C ASP A 301 -23.26 4.92 -14.91
N LEU A 302 -23.60 5.41 -16.10
CA LEU A 302 -24.06 6.79 -16.30
C LEU A 302 -25.33 7.10 -15.53
N ARG A 303 -26.32 6.20 -15.55
CA ARG A 303 -27.56 6.36 -14.78
C ARG A 303 -27.28 6.38 -13.27
N GLY A 304 -26.33 5.57 -12.80
CA GLY A 304 -25.94 5.53 -11.39
C GLY A 304 -25.21 6.80 -10.93
N VAL A 305 -24.36 7.37 -11.78
CA VAL A 305 -23.55 8.55 -11.46
C VAL A 305 -24.33 9.85 -11.70
N CYS A 306 -24.90 10.00 -12.89
CA CYS A 306 -25.50 11.25 -13.39
C CYS A 306 -27.02 11.28 -13.25
N GLY A 307 -27.69 10.15 -13.06
CA GLY A 307 -29.15 10.09 -13.00
C GLY A 307 -29.78 10.56 -14.32
N LYS A 308 -30.68 11.54 -14.22
CA LYS A 308 -31.38 12.12 -15.38
C LYS A 308 -30.52 13.08 -16.21
N GLU A 309 -29.38 13.53 -15.66
CA GLU A 309 -28.51 14.52 -16.29
C GLU A 309 -27.37 13.86 -17.10
N ALA A 310 -27.45 12.55 -17.35
CA ALA A 310 -26.40 11.78 -18.03
C ALA A 310 -26.06 12.33 -19.41
N GLU A 311 -27.06 12.54 -20.27
CA GLU A 311 -26.86 13.06 -21.64
C GLU A 311 -26.21 14.44 -21.64
N SER A 312 -26.71 15.36 -20.80
CA SER A 312 -26.14 16.70 -20.66
C SER A 312 -24.70 16.67 -20.15
N ALA A 313 -24.40 15.82 -19.16
CA ALA A 313 -23.06 15.71 -18.58
C ALA A 313 -22.05 15.14 -19.58
N VAL A 314 -22.43 14.10 -20.33
CA VAL A 314 -21.59 13.50 -21.37
C VAL A 314 -21.38 14.50 -22.50
N GLY A 315 -22.45 15.13 -23.00
CA GLY A 315 -22.37 16.13 -24.06
C GLY A 315 -21.46 17.31 -23.70
N GLU A 316 -21.53 17.80 -22.46
CA GLU A 316 -20.66 18.88 -21.98
C GLU A 316 -19.18 18.47 -21.97
N LEU A 317 -18.85 17.30 -21.42
CA LEU A 317 -17.46 16.82 -21.36
C LEU A 317 -16.90 16.49 -22.74
N THR A 318 -17.72 15.97 -23.65
CA THR A 318 -17.32 15.70 -25.04
C THR A 318 -17.10 17.01 -25.80
N ALA A 319 -18.00 17.99 -25.65
CA ALA A 319 -17.87 19.30 -26.29
C ALA A 319 -16.61 20.06 -25.84
N SER A 320 -16.20 19.92 -24.58
CA SER A 320 -14.95 20.51 -24.08
C SER A 320 -13.69 19.70 -24.40
N GLY A 321 -13.83 18.54 -25.07
CA GLY A 321 -12.71 17.63 -25.36
C GLY A 321 -12.14 16.91 -24.14
N TRP A 322 -12.85 16.92 -23.01
CA TRP A 322 -12.44 16.25 -21.77
C TRP A 322 -12.78 14.76 -21.76
N LEU A 323 -13.77 14.37 -22.57
CA LEU A 323 -14.15 13.01 -22.82
C LEU A 323 -14.17 12.79 -24.34
N SER A 324 -13.55 11.71 -24.82
CA SER A 324 -13.56 11.33 -26.22
C SER A 324 -14.40 10.07 -26.39
N VAL A 325 -15.67 10.25 -26.73
CA VAL A 325 -16.64 9.19 -27.00
C VAL A 325 -17.81 9.75 -27.82
N ASP A 326 -18.45 8.90 -28.62
CA ASP A 326 -19.75 9.24 -29.19
C ASP A 326 -20.84 9.19 -28.10
N VAL A 327 -21.62 10.27 -28.00
CA VAL A 327 -22.61 10.45 -26.92
C VAL A 327 -23.76 9.46 -27.06
N GLU A 328 -24.25 9.25 -28.29
CA GLU A 328 -25.37 8.38 -28.58
C GLU A 328 -24.98 6.92 -28.32
N ASP A 329 -23.79 6.50 -28.78
CA ASP A 329 -23.27 5.15 -28.56
C ASP A 329 -23.11 4.83 -27.07
N LEU A 330 -22.54 5.77 -26.29
CA LEU A 330 -22.36 5.56 -24.86
C LEU A 330 -23.69 5.49 -24.10
N LEU A 331 -24.69 6.29 -24.48
CA LEU A 331 -26.02 6.24 -23.85
C LEU A 331 -26.83 5.00 -24.25
N ALA A 332 -26.62 4.47 -25.46
CA ALA A 332 -27.26 3.25 -25.95
C ALA A 332 -26.67 1.96 -25.35
N THR A 333 -25.52 2.05 -24.69
CA THR A 333 -24.80 0.91 -24.12
C THR A 333 -25.52 0.34 -22.89
N GLU A 334 -25.86 -0.95 -22.90
CA GLU A 334 -26.45 -1.63 -21.71
C GLU A 334 -25.48 -2.62 -21.05
N GLU A 335 -24.93 -3.60 -21.78
CA GLU A 335 -24.09 -4.67 -21.21
C GLU A 335 -22.60 -4.52 -21.55
N ASP A 336 -22.27 -4.21 -22.81
CA ASP A 336 -20.88 -4.18 -23.28
C ASP A 336 -20.25 -2.80 -23.08
N PRO A 337 -19.25 -2.64 -22.19
CA PRO A 337 -18.70 -1.32 -21.91
C PRO A 337 -17.99 -0.72 -23.12
N ILE A 338 -18.19 0.57 -23.34
CA ILE A 338 -17.48 1.35 -24.36
C ILE A 338 -16.27 2.06 -23.75
N GLY A 339 -15.16 2.06 -24.49
CA GLY A 339 -13.94 2.75 -24.11
C GLY A 339 -14.06 4.25 -24.37
N CYS A 340 -14.05 5.05 -23.32
CA CYS A 340 -14.09 6.51 -23.40
C CYS A 340 -12.68 7.07 -23.17
N GLY A 341 -12.15 7.85 -24.12
CA GLY A 341 -10.86 8.52 -23.94
C GLY A 341 -10.94 9.62 -22.89
N VAL A 342 -9.98 9.68 -21.96
CA VAL A 342 -9.89 10.67 -20.87
C VAL A 342 -8.51 11.33 -20.90
N PRO A 343 -8.34 12.44 -21.63
CA PRO A 343 -7.05 13.10 -21.76
C PRO A 343 -6.42 13.46 -20.41
N GLY A 344 -5.15 13.11 -20.22
CA GLY A 344 -4.40 13.40 -19.00
C GLY A 344 -4.54 12.34 -17.91
N ALA A 345 -5.42 11.35 -18.07
CA ALA A 345 -5.48 10.20 -17.17
C ALA A 345 -4.23 9.31 -17.24
N GLU A 346 -3.44 9.38 -18.32
CA GLU A 346 -2.15 8.69 -18.43
C GLU A 346 -1.08 9.30 -17.49
N GLY A 347 -1.23 10.58 -17.12
CA GLY A 347 -0.34 11.27 -16.19
C GLY A 347 -0.48 10.79 -14.74
N PHE A 348 -1.53 10.02 -14.43
CA PHE A 348 -1.72 9.38 -13.14
C PHE A 348 -1.09 7.99 -13.15
N THR A 349 -0.07 7.77 -12.33
CA THR A 349 0.50 6.44 -12.14
C THR A 349 -0.13 5.77 -10.93
N LEU A 350 -1.19 4.99 -11.16
CA LEU A 350 -1.77 4.11 -10.15
C LEU A 350 -1.64 2.65 -10.56
N GLY A 351 -1.13 1.82 -9.65
CA GLY A 351 -1.19 0.37 -9.82
C GLY A 351 -2.65 -0.10 -9.97
N LYS A 352 -2.83 -1.26 -10.62
CA LYS A 352 -4.16 -1.83 -10.93
C LYS A 352 -5.05 -1.94 -9.68
N LEU A 353 -4.49 -2.43 -8.58
CA LEU A 353 -5.23 -2.65 -7.33
C LEU A 353 -5.67 -1.33 -6.65
N PRO A 354 -4.78 -0.34 -6.40
CA PRO A 354 -5.18 0.99 -5.95
C PRO A 354 -6.25 1.64 -6.84
N ARG A 355 -6.09 1.57 -8.17
CA ARG A 355 -7.06 2.12 -9.13
C ARG A 355 -8.46 1.54 -8.92
N THR A 356 -8.58 0.21 -8.93
CA THR A 356 -9.86 -0.49 -8.75
C THR A 356 -10.50 -0.15 -7.40
N ARG A 357 -9.69 -0.06 -6.34
CA ARG A 357 -10.20 0.23 -5.01
C ARG A 357 -10.60 1.69 -4.82
N SER A 358 -9.86 2.65 -5.38
CA SER A 358 -10.22 4.07 -5.40
C SER A 358 -11.52 4.32 -6.17
N SER A 359 -11.64 3.75 -7.38
CA SER A 359 -12.88 3.83 -8.18
C SER A 359 -14.07 3.22 -7.42
N GLY A 360 -13.87 2.03 -6.84
CA GLY A 360 -14.90 1.38 -6.03
C GLY A 360 -15.23 2.12 -4.74
N TRP A 361 -14.30 2.85 -4.13
CA TRP A 361 -14.56 3.69 -2.96
C TRP A 361 -15.46 4.86 -3.33
N VAL A 362 -15.11 5.61 -4.39
CA VAL A 362 -15.92 6.73 -4.88
C VAL A 362 -17.33 6.27 -5.22
N ALA A 363 -17.47 5.17 -5.98
CA ALA A 363 -18.76 4.62 -6.35
C ALA A 363 -19.65 4.29 -5.13
N ARG A 364 -19.07 3.76 -4.04
CA ARG A 364 -19.83 3.44 -2.83
C ARG A 364 -20.24 4.67 -2.03
N VAL A 365 -19.38 5.69 -1.95
CA VAL A 365 -19.72 6.95 -1.28
C VAL A 365 -20.91 7.59 -2.00
N ILE A 366 -20.84 7.76 -3.32
CA ILE A 366 -21.91 8.43 -4.07
C ILE A 366 -23.21 7.62 -4.14
N ALA A 367 -23.13 6.29 -4.07
CA ALA A 367 -24.28 5.39 -4.03
C ALA A 367 -24.85 5.19 -2.62
N HIS A 368 -24.23 5.76 -1.59
CA HIS A 368 -24.68 5.60 -0.21
C HIS A 368 -26.11 6.13 -0.03
N LYS A 369 -26.93 5.48 0.80
CA LYS A 369 -28.36 5.80 0.94
C LYS A 369 -28.65 7.27 1.30
N LYS A 370 -27.75 7.90 2.08
CA LYS A 370 -27.81 9.32 2.48
C LYS A 370 -27.40 10.29 1.36
N LEU A 371 -26.69 9.81 0.34
CA LEU A 371 -26.10 10.65 -0.71
C LEU A 371 -26.70 10.41 -2.11
N ARG A 372 -27.17 9.20 -2.41
CA ARG A 372 -27.60 8.80 -3.76
C ARG A 372 -28.76 9.61 -4.35
N LYS A 373 -29.56 10.27 -3.51
CA LYS A 373 -30.66 11.16 -3.93
C LYS A 373 -30.27 12.64 -3.91
N GLN A 374 -29.08 12.96 -3.41
CA GLN A 374 -28.61 14.33 -3.29
C GLN A 374 -28.04 14.83 -4.62
N PRO A 375 -28.09 16.15 -4.89
CA PRO A 375 -27.46 16.75 -6.06
C PRO A 375 -25.97 16.40 -6.18
N ALA A 376 -25.44 16.39 -7.40
CA ALA A 376 -24.03 16.06 -7.65
C ALA A 376 -23.05 16.93 -6.84
N ARG A 377 -23.36 18.23 -6.64
CA ARG A 377 -22.57 19.13 -5.77
C ARG A 377 -22.43 18.62 -4.33
N VAL A 378 -23.52 18.11 -3.73
CA VAL A 378 -23.52 17.59 -2.35
C VAL A 378 -22.73 16.29 -2.28
N ARG A 379 -22.87 15.43 -3.30
CA ARG A 379 -22.10 14.18 -3.41
C ARG A 379 -20.60 14.45 -3.57
N LEU A 380 -20.21 15.44 -4.38
CA LEU A 380 -18.82 15.87 -4.54
C LEU A 380 -18.25 16.51 -3.28
N ALA A 381 -19.01 17.37 -2.59
CA ALA A 381 -18.61 17.92 -1.29
C ALA A 381 -18.37 16.80 -0.26
N ALA A 382 -19.27 15.81 -0.19
CA ALA A 382 -19.10 14.64 0.65
C ALA A 382 -17.81 13.87 0.32
N LEU A 383 -17.50 13.63 -0.95
CA LEU A 383 -16.25 12.98 -1.37
C LEU A 383 -15.02 13.77 -0.96
N GLY A 384 -15.01 15.08 -1.23
CA GLY A 384 -13.94 16.00 -0.85
C GLY A 384 -13.69 15.96 0.66
N ILE A 385 -14.72 16.22 1.45
CA ILE A 385 -14.63 16.23 2.92
C ILE A 385 -14.19 14.87 3.47
N THR A 386 -14.81 13.77 3.02
CA THR A 386 -14.52 12.41 3.52
C THR A 386 -13.07 12.01 3.21
N SER A 387 -12.54 12.38 2.04
CA SER A 387 -11.16 12.07 1.66
C SER A 387 -10.10 12.89 2.40
N HIS A 388 -10.53 13.98 3.06
CA HIS A 388 -9.71 14.85 3.91
C HIS A 388 -9.95 14.64 5.42
N CYS A 389 -10.65 13.57 5.80
CA CYS A 389 -10.84 13.21 7.20
C CYS A 389 -9.63 12.47 7.79
N ASP A 390 -9.35 12.72 9.06
CA ASP A 390 -8.45 11.92 9.88
C ASP A 390 -9.10 10.58 10.32
N ALA A 391 -8.34 9.77 11.07
CA ALA A 391 -8.79 8.50 11.61
C ALA A 391 -10.03 8.59 12.53
N HIS A 392 -10.29 9.77 13.09
CA HIS A 392 -11.39 10.06 14.00
C HIS A 392 -12.54 10.80 13.31
N GLY A 393 -12.46 10.95 11.98
CA GLY A 393 -13.48 11.58 11.15
C GLY A 393 -13.46 13.11 11.17
N ALA A 394 -12.47 13.75 11.77
CA ALA A 394 -12.32 15.21 11.68
C ALA A 394 -11.69 15.59 10.33
N ALA A 395 -12.31 16.51 9.61
CA ALA A 395 -11.89 16.98 8.29
C ALA A 395 -11.55 18.46 8.31
N ARG A 396 -10.56 18.82 7.50
CA ARG A 396 -10.23 20.21 7.12
C ARG A 396 -9.99 20.28 5.62
N ALA A 397 -10.69 21.17 4.94
CA ALA A 397 -10.55 21.39 3.51
C ALA A 397 -10.69 22.87 3.16
N GLU A 398 -9.87 23.35 2.24
CA GLU A 398 -9.98 24.73 1.71
C GLU A 398 -11.31 24.90 0.98
N LEU A 399 -12.01 26.00 1.26
CA LEU A 399 -13.33 26.25 0.69
C LEU A 399 -13.25 26.51 -0.82
N ASP A 400 -12.20 27.19 -1.29
CA ASP A 400 -11.93 27.42 -2.71
C ASP A 400 -11.65 26.12 -3.47
N PHE A 401 -10.92 25.18 -2.86
CA PHE A 401 -10.74 23.85 -3.42
C PHE A 401 -12.08 23.12 -3.58
N LEU A 402 -12.92 23.13 -2.54
CA LEU A 402 -14.23 22.47 -2.60
C LEU A 402 -15.14 23.14 -3.63
N ALA A 403 -15.12 24.46 -3.74
CA ALA A 403 -15.86 25.23 -4.75
C ALA A 403 -15.41 24.86 -6.18
N GLY A 404 -14.09 24.79 -6.39
CA GLY A 404 -13.46 24.28 -7.59
C GLY A 404 -13.73 22.80 -7.86
N LEU A 405 -13.96 21.98 -6.84
CA LEU A 405 -14.34 20.58 -7.03
C LEU A 405 -15.81 20.43 -7.42
N THR A 406 -16.71 21.19 -6.79
CA THR A 406 -18.16 21.01 -6.92
C THR A 406 -18.81 21.80 -8.06
N ALA A 407 -18.06 22.66 -8.76
CA ALA A 407 -18.61 23.63 -9.71
C ALA A 407 -19.61 24.58 -9.03
N SER A 408 -19.21 25.16 -7.90
CA SER A 408 -20.09 25.96 -7.07
C SER A 408 -19.34 27.15 -6.48
N THR A 409 -20.06 28.10 -5.92
CA THR A 409 -19.46 29.17 -5.11
C THR A 409 -19.11 28.67 -3.70
N PRO A 410 -18.24 29.36 -2.96
CA PRO A 410 -17.98 29.06 -1.54
C PRO A 410 -19.27 28.97 -0.70
N GLU A 411 -20.24 29.85 -0.92
CA GLU A 411 -21.53 29.86 -0.20
C GLU A 411 -22.36 28.61 -0.50
N GLU A 412 -22.36 28.16 -1.75
CA GLU A 412 -23.05 26.92 -2.14
C GLU A 412 -22.38 25.67 -1.56
N VAL A 413 -21.05 25.69 -1.34
CA VAL A 413 -20.34 24.63 -0.62
C VAL A 413 -20.74 24.61 0.85
N VAL A 414 -20.88 25.77 1.49
CA VAL A 414 -21.39 25.85 2.87
C VAL A 414 -22.80 25.28 2.96
N ALA A 415 -23.70 25.67 2.05
CA ALA A 415 -25.05 25.10 1.98
C ALA A 415 -25.04 23.58 1.74
N ALA A 416 -24.11 23.07 0.92
CA ALA A 416 -23.94 21.63 0.73
C ALA A 416 -23.47 20.93 2.02
N ALA A 417 -22.58 21.56 2.80
CA ALA A 417 -22.13 21.03 4.09
C ALA A 417 -23.29 20.98 5.11
N GLU A 418 -24.16 21.99 5.14
CA GLU A 418 -25.37 21.99 5.98
C GLU A 418 -26.32 20.84 5.61
N VAL A 419 -26.53 20.58 4.31
CA VAL A 419 -27.30 19.42 3.83
C VAL A 419 -26.66 18.11 4.30
N LEU A 420 -25.33 18.00 4.25
CA LEU A 420 -24.61 16.82 4.73
C LEU A 420 -24.75 16.61 6.24
N VAL A 421 -24.84 17.68 7.03
CA VAL A 421 -25.17 17.60 8.47
C VAL A 421 -26.60 17.13 8.66
N ALA A 422 -27.57 17.71 7.93
CA ALA A 422 -28.99 17.34 8.03
C ALA A 422 -29.26 15.87 7.67
N GLU A 423 -28.55 15.33 6.68
CA GLU A 423 -28.63 13.90 6.29
C GLU A 423 -27.86 12.97 7.25
N GLY A 424 -27.15 13.52 8.24
CA GLY A 424 -26.29 12.77 9.16
C GLY A 424 -25.11 12.12 8.46
N TRP A 425 -24.65 12.66 7.33
CA TRP A 425 -23.34 12.31 6.77
C TRP A 425 -22.23 12.95 7.60
N LEU A 426 -22.42 14.20 8.00
CA LEU A 426 -21.62 14.94 8.96
C LEU A 426 -22.39 15.06 10.28
N THR A 427 -21.65 15.19 11.39
CA THR A 427 -22.21 15.55 12.70
C THR A 427 -22.18 17.07 12.91
N GLU A 428 -21.14 17.73 12.41
CA GLU A 428 -20.94 19.18 12.49
C GLU A 428 -20.15 19.66 11.26
N ALA A 429 -20.39 20.90 10.87
CA ALA A 429 -19.64 21.63 9.85
C ALA A 429 -19.66 23.12 10.17
N HIS A 430 -18.51 23.79 10.11
CA HIS A 430 -18.38 25.24 10.23
C HIS A 430 -17.20 25.74 9.39
N VAL A 431 -17.21 27.02 9.05
CA VAL A 431 -16.14 27.66 8.28
C VAL A 431 -15.38 28.62 9.19
N GLU A 432 -14.05 28.54 9.14
CA GLU A 432 -13.13 29.44 9.84
C GLU A 432 -12.01 29.80 8.87
N GLU A 433 -11.75 31.10 8.67
CA GLU A 433 -10.65 31.61 7.84
C GLU A 433 -10.56 31.00 6.41
N GLY A 434 -11.70 30.74 5.76
CA GLY A 434 -11.73 30.14 4.42
C GLY A 434 -11.50 28.61 4.40
N MET A 435 -11.42 27.98 5.56
CA MET A 435 -11.33 26.54 5.73
C MET A 435 -12.67 25.99 6.21
N LEU A 436 -13.13 24.90 5.59
CA LEU A 436 -14.24 24.11 6.10
C LEU A 436 -13.72 23.10 7.12
N HIS A 437 -14.21 23.22 8.35
CA HIS A 437 -14.00 22.28 9.45
C HIS A 437 -15.25 21.42 9.59
N ALA A 438 -15.10 20.10 9.50
CA ALA A 438 -16.23 19.18 9.55
C ALA A 438 -15.89 17.92 10.33
N ARG A 439 -16.92 17.20 10.78
CA ARG A 439 -16.77 15.88 11.40
C ARG A 439 -17.73 14.89 10.79
N LEU A 440 -17.22 13.75 10.32
CA LEU A 440 -18.05 12.67 9.81
C LEU A 440 -18.95 12.07 10.90
N GLY A 441 -20.14 11.64 10.49
CA GLY A 441 -20.97 10.77 11.30
C GLY A 441 -20.21 9.47 11.67
N PRO A 442 -20.40 8.92 12.88
CA PRO A 442 -19.69 7.71 13.32
C PRO A 442 -19.89 6.53 12.37
N ASP A 443 -21.11 6.37 11.81
CA ASP A 443 -21.43 5.35 10.81
C ASP A 443 -20.58 5.46 9.53
N GLN A 444 -20.05 6.65 9.25
CA GLN A 444 -19.31 6.97 8.02
C GLN A 444 -17.80 6.86 8.18
N LEU A 445 -17.30 6.65 9.40
CA LEU A 445 -15.88 6.38 9.65
C LEU A 445 -15.37 5.17 8.86
N ILE A 446 -16.26 4.24 8.51
CA ILE A 446 -15.93 3.10 7.66
C ILE A 446 -15.37 3.50 6.28
N PHE A 447 -15.77 4.65 5.74
CA PHE A 447 -15.23 5.15 4.48
C PHE A 447 -13.82 5.72 4.66
N VAL A 448 -13.51 6.32 5.80
CA VAL A 448 -12.14 6.74 6.16
C VAL A 448 -11.26 5.51 6.35
N GLU A 449 -11.75 4.52 7.09
CA GLU A 449 -11.00 3.29 7.36
C GLU A 449 -10.72 2.49 6.09
N ALA A 450 -11.67 2.47 5.14
CA ALA A 450 -11.48 1.87 3.82
C ALA A 450 -10.35 2.56 3.03
N LEU A 451 -10.23 3.89 3.14
CA LEU A 451 -9.13 4.62 2.53
C LEU A 451 -7.80 4.26 3.21
N ARG A 452 -7.76 4.27 4.55
CA ARG A 452 -6.56 4.04 5.38
C ARG A 452 -5.94 2.67 5.21
N THR A 453 -6.77 1.64 5.28
CA THR A 453 -6.34 0.24 5.29
C THR A 453 -6.28 -0.34 3.89
N ASN A 454 -6.69 0.43 2.88
CA ASN A 454 -6.88 -0.08 1.53
C ASN A 454 -7.88 -1.26 1.51
N THR A 455 -8.75 -1.39 2.52
CA THR A 455 -9.71 -2.49 2.65
C THR A 455 -11.02 -2.10 1.97
N PRO A 456 -11.62 -2.97 1.14
CA PRO A 456 -12.93 -2.69 0.56
C PRO A 456 -13.97 -2.41 1.64
N VAL A 457 -14.79 -1.38 1.45
CA VAL A 457 -15.85 -0.99 2.40
C VAL A 457 -16.75 -2.17 2.77
N GLN A 458 -17.10 -3.07 1.84
CA GLN A 458 -17.94 -4.23 2.20
C GLN A 458 -17.25 -5.21 3.13
N THR A 459 -15.93 -5.36 3.02
CA THR A 459 -15.17 -6.22 3.94
C THR A 459 -15.23 -5.66 5.34
N LEU A 460 -15.07 -4.34 5.49
CA LEU A 460 -15.24 -3.66 6.78
C LEU A 460 -16.68 -3.75 7.30
N GLN A 461 -17.68 -3.60 6.43
CA GLN A 461 -19.09 -3.70 6.81
C GLN A 461 -19.44 -5.10 7.29
N ALA A 462 -18.94 -6.13 6.60
CA ALA A 462 -19.12 -7.52 6.99
C ALA A 462 -18.44 -7.82 8.34
N ALA A 463 -17.23 -7.30 8.55
CA ALA A 463 -16.51 -7.45 9.83
C ALA A 463 -17.25 -6.76 10.98
N ALA A 464 -17.71 -5.53 10.78
CA ALA A 464 -18.50 -4.79 11.78
C ALA A 464 -19.81 -5.52 12.13
N LYS A 465 -20.52 -6.04 11.11
CA LYS A 465 -21.74 -6.83 11.32
C LYS A 465 -21.47 -8.13 12.09
N ALA A 466 -20.37 -8.81 11.78
CA ALA A 466 -19.98 -10.04 12.49
C ALA A 466 -19.61 -9.75 13.95
N ALA A 467 -18.87 -8.68 14.23
CA ALA A 467 -18.53 -8.25 15.59
C ALA A 467 -19.78 -7.87 16.40
N ALA A 468 -20.73 -7.13 15.80
CA ALA A 468 -21.99 -6.80 16.45
C ALA A 468 -22.84 -8.04 16.77
N ALA A 469 -22.86 -9.03 15.87
CA ALA A 469 -23.57 -10.29 16.11
C ALA A 469 -22.92 -11.11 17.25
N ALA A 470 -21.59 -11.10 17.35
CA ALA A 470 -20.88 -11.77 18.45
C ALA A 470 -21.16 -11.11 19.80
N ALA A 471 -21.09 -9.78 19.89
CA ALA A 471 -21.40 -9.04 21.11
C ALA A 471 -22.86 -9.26 21.57
N ALA A 472 -23.81 -9.31 20.64
CA ALA A 472 -25.20 -9.61 20.95
C ALA A 472 -25.38 -11.05 21.49
N ALA A 473 -24.64 -12.03 20.96
CA ALA A 473 -24.66 -13.40 21.45
C ALA A 473 -24.09 -13.52 22.88
N GLU A 474 -22.96 -12.84 23.17
CA GLU A 474 -22.36 -12.80 24.51
C GLU A 474 -23.31 -12.18 25.54
N THR A 475 -24.06 -11.15 25.14
CA THR A 475 -25.04 -10.49 26.02
C THR A 475 -26.24 -11.39 26.31
N ALA A 476 -26.73 -12.11 25.30
CA ALA A 476 -27.82 -13.08 25.44
C ALA A 476 -27.42 -14.29 26.29
N GLU A 477 -26.17 -14.75 26.19
CA GLU A 477 -25.64 -15.83 27.03
C GLU A 477 -25.50 -15.39 28.49
N ALA A 478 -25.07 -14.15 28.75
CA ALA A 478 -25.00 -13.57 30.09
C ALA A 478 -26.37 -13.39 30.76
N GLU A 479 -27.42 -13.05 30.00
CA GLU A 479 -28.81 -12.98 30.52
C GLU A 479 -29.45 -14.35 30.75
N SER A 480 -28.91 -15.41 30.15
CA SER A 480 -29.42 -16.79 30.30
C SER A 480 -28.87 -17.54 31.51
N VAL A 481 -27.94 -16.94 32.27
CA VAL A 481 -27.45 -17.52 33.54
C VAL A 481 -28.61 -17.53 34.55
N PRO A 482 -29.07 -18.70 35.02
CA PRO A 482 -30.24 -18.79 35.89
C PRO A 482 -29.99 -17.98 37.16
N GLN A 483 -30.85 -17.00 37.46
CA GLN A 483 -30.90 -16.39 38.78
C GLN A 483 -31.13 -17.50 39.80
N GLU A 484 -30.08 -17.81 40.56
CA GLU A 484 -30.13 -18.70 41.71
C GLU A 484 -31.21 -18.15 42.65
N GLN A 485 -32.36 -18.82 42.70
CA GLN A 485 -33.48 -18.39 43.52
C GLN A 485 -33.00 -18.30 44.96
N PRO A 486 -33.14 -17.15 45.64
CA PRO A 486 -32.69 -17.01 47.01
C PRO A 486 -33.45 -18.01 47.89
N THR A 487 -32.69 -18.94 48.46
CA THR A 487 -33.19 -19.96 49.38
C THR A 487 -33.99 -19.28 50.48
N PRO A 488 -35.28 -19.63 50.69
CA PRO A 488 -36.09 -18.98 51.71
C PRO A 488 -35.50 -19.22 53.11
N PRO A 489 -35.52 -18.22 54.00
CA PRO A 489 -34.95 -18.34 55.33
C PRO A 489 -35.70 -19.41 56.14
N ALA A 490 -34.94 -20.33 56.74
CA ALA A 490 -35.46 -21.41 57.55
C ALA A 490 -36.30 -20.88 58.73
N GLU A 491 -37.53 -21.37 58.85
CA GLU A 491 -38.41 -21.08 59.98
C GLU A 491 -37.83 -21.66 61.29
N PRO A 492 -37.87 -20.91 62.41
CA PRO A 492 -37.40 -21.39 63.70
C PRO A 492 -38.41 -22.38 64.30
N THR A 493 -37.97 -23.62 64.52
CA THR A 493 -38.72 -24.65 65.22
C THR A 493 -38.70 -24.42 66.73
N THR A 494 -39.88 -24.50 67.36
CA THR A 494 -40.11 -24.38 68.81
C THR A 494 -40.21 -25.74 69.47
#